data_AF-A0AAE1YTF4-F1
#
_entry.id   AF-A0AAE1YTF4-F1
#
_cell.length_a   1.000
_cell.length_b   1.000
_cell.length_c   1.000
_cell.angle_alpha   90.00
_cell.angle_beta   90.00
_cell.angle_gamma   90.00
#
_symmetry.space_group_name_H-M   'P 1'
#
loop_
_entity.id
_entity.type
_entity.pdbx_description
1 polymer ?
#
loop_
_entity_poly.entity_id
_entity_poly.type
_entity_poly.pdbx_seq_one_letter_code
_entity_poly.pdbx_strand_id
1 'polypeptide(L)'
;MVEMEKLTDYTCNPEYMASYNKLVSRQDDFIKTVTICGYIQIDGFGSINLAHLRGKGGVVDAFDVKMRMTAYWDIVLRRMVDNMALHLTFSIQNLVKKEMQTDIVNELVGPQGNSLERMLEESPSVAEKRKKLEKSIKLLKESKNVVANIMDRVVDNFD
;
A
#
# COMPACT_ATOMS: atom_id res chain seq x y z
N MET A 1 -1.09 -15.50 -6.44
CA MET A 1 -0.90 -15.15 -7.86
C MET A 1 0.32 -15.83 -8.46
N VAL A 2 1.53 -15.70 -7.91
CA VAL A 2 2.74 -16.35 -8.47
C VAL A 2 2.54 -17.86 -8.68
N GLU A 3 1.94 -18.57 -7.72
CA GLU A 3 1.64 -20.01 -7.88
C GLU A 3 0.57 -20.28 -8.96
N MET A 4 -0.39 -19.38 -9.17
CA MET A 4 -1.38 -19.53 -10.24
C MET A 4 -0.72 -19.35 -11.61
N GLU A 5 0.16 -18.34 -11.73
CA GLU A 5 0.88 -18.05 -12.97
C GLU A 5 1.85 -19.18 -13.37
N LYS A 6 2.42 -19.91 -12.40
CA LYS A 6 3.22 -21.12 -12.65
C LYS A 6 2.41 -22.30 -13.21
N LEU A 7 1.11 -22.35 -12.92
CA LEU A 7 0.22 -23.44 -13.32
C LEU A 7 -0.51 -23.16 -14.63
N THR A 8 -0.54 -21.90 -15.07
CA THR A 8 -1.33 -21.46 -16.22
C THR A 8 -0.45 -20.87 -17.32
N ASP A 9 -0.34 -21.58 -18.45
CA ASP A 9 0.25 -21.07 -19.69
C ASP A 9 -0.81 -20.42 -20.60
N TYR A 10 -1.76 -19.68 -20.02
CA TYR A 10 -2.94 -19.17 -20.72
C TYR A 10 -3.06 -17.65 -20.62
N THR A 11 -3.39 -17.01 -21.75
CA THR A 11 -3.81 -15.60 -21.77
C THR A 11 -4.95 -15.37 -22.75
N CYS A 12 -5.93 -14.57 -22.34
CA CYS A 12 -6.98 -14.03 -23.20
C CYS A 12 -6.71 -12.57 -23.61
N ASN A 13 -5.53 -12.01 -23.30
CA ASN A 13 -5.22 -10.63 -23.64
C ASN A 13 -5.02 -10.51 -25.17
N PRO A 14 -5.81 -9.67 -25.87
CA PRO A 14 -5.68 -9.49 -27.32
C PRO A 14 -4.30 -8.95 -27.74
N GLU A 15 -3.59 -8.24 -26.85
CA GLU A 15 -2.23 -7.75 -27.09
C GLU A 15 -1.23 -8.88 -27.31
N TYR A 16 -1.48 -10.08 -26.75
CA TYR A 16 -0.63 -11.24 -26.94
C TYR A 16 -0.46 -11.56 -28.43
N MET A 17 -1.58 -11.70 -29.15
CA MET A 17 -1.55 -12.05 -30.57
C MET A 17 -0.91 -10.94 -31.40
N ALA A 18 -1.14 -9.67 -31.06
CA ALA A 18 -0.50 -8.56 -31.75
C ALA A 18 1.03 -8.57 -31.58
N SER A 19 1.51 -8.73 -30.34
CA SER A 19 2.94 -8.79 -30.03
C SER A 19 3.60 -10.03 -30.63
N TYR A 20 2.96 -11.19 -30.52
CA TYR A 20 3.46 -12.43 -31.10
C TYR A 20 3.52 -12.35 -32.64
N ASN A 21 2.48 -11.85 -33.31
CA ASN A 21 2.46 -11.70 -34.77
C ASN A 21 3.55 -10.73 -35.26
N LYS A 22 3.78 -9.64 -34.53
CA LYS A 22 4.88 -8.71 -34.83
C LYS A 22 6.23 -9.42 -34.74
N LEU A 23 6.46 -10.21 -33.69
CA LEU A 23 7.70 -10.92 -33.45
C LEU A 23 7.95 -12.03 -34.49
N VAL A 24 6.93 -12.86 -34.77
CA VAL A 24 7.04 -13.99 -35.71
C VAL A 24 7.19 -13.54 -37.17
N SER A 25 6.75 -12.32 -37.51
CA SER A 25 6.96 -11.75 -38.86
C SER A 25 8.43 -11.70 -39.29
N ARG A 26 9.36 -11.77 -38.33
CA ARG A 26 10.82 -11.75 -38.57
C ARG A 26 11.43 -13.13 -38.78
N GLN A 27 10.63 -14.20 -38.80
CA GLN A 27 11.11 -15.57 -38.93
C GLN A 27 11.92 -15.80 -40.21
N ASP A 28 11.48 -15.28 -41.35
CA ASP A 28 12.18 -15.47 -42.63
C ASP A 28 13.57 -14.79 -42.61
N ASP A 29 13.65 -13.59 -42.05
CA ASP A 29 14.91 -12.87 -41.87
C ASP A 29 15.84 -13.60 -40.91
N PHE A 30 15.29 -14.17 -39.83
CA PHE A 30 16.02 -14.99 -38.87
C PHE A 30 16.65 -16.21 -39.55
N ILE A 31 15.87 -17.00 -40.31
CA ILE A 31 16.36 -18.19 -41.01
C ILE A 31 17.45 -17.85 -42.03
N LYS A 32 17.27 -16.78 -42.81
CA LYS A 32 18.31 -16.29 -43.74
C LYS A 32 19.59 -15.92 -43.00
N THR A 33 19.46 -15.26 -41.86
CA THR A 33 20.61 -14.77 -41.08
C THR A 33 21.39 -15.89 -40.41
N VAL A 34 20.73 -16.91 -39.86
CA VAL A 34 21.39 -18.13 -39.32
C VAL A 34 22.27 -18.79 -40.37
N THR A 35 21.79 -18.83 -41.62
CA THR A 35 22.48 -19.47 -42.75
C THR A 35 23.65 -18.66 -43.29
N ILE A 36 23.58 -17.32 -43.26
CA ILE A 36 24.54 -16.44 -43.97
C ILE A 36 25.53 -15.75 -43.02
N CYS A 37 25.04 -14.85 -42.15
CA CYS A 37 25.87 -13.83 -41.49
C CYS A 37 26.05 -14.07 -39.98
N GLY A 38 25.14 -14.83 -39.36
CA GLY A 38 25.26 -15.19 -37.95
C GLY A 38 25.02 -14.05 -36.96
N TYR A 39 24.52 -12.88 -37.38
CA TYR A 39 24.10 -11.80 -36.48
C TYR A 39 22.78 -11.17 -36.93
N ILE A 40 21.81 -11.05 -36.01
CA ILE A 40 20.53 -10.37 -36.25
C ILE A 40 20.28 -9.29 -35.20
N GLN A 41 19.62 -8.20 -35.61
CA GLN A 41 19.04 -7.21 -34.70
C GLN A 41 17.56 -7.50 -34.53
N ILE A 42 17.08 -7.72 -33.30
CA ILE A 42 15.65 -7.92 -33.01
C ILE A 42 15.21 -6.90 -31.97
N ASP A 43 14.10 -6.21 -32.24
CA ASP A 43 13.47 -5.27 -31.30
C ASP A 43 13.24 -5.94 -29.94
N GLY A 44 13.67 -5.28 -28.87
CA GLY A 44 13.58 -5.81 -27.50
C GLY A 44 14.70 -6.77 -27.08
N PHE A 45 15.54 -7.22 -28.02
CA PHE A 45 16.68 -8.10 -27.73
C PHE A 45 18.04 -7.53 -28.13
N GLY A 46 18.07 -6.58 -29.07
CA GLY A 46 19.30 -6.02 -29.61
C GLY A 46 20.03 -6.98 -30.55
N SER A 47 21.36 -6.89 -30.57
CA SER A 47 22.23 -7.68 -31.45
C SER A 47 22.45 -9.08 -30.88
N ILE A 48 22.08 -10.11 -31.64
CA ILE A 48 22.21 -11.50 -31.24
C ILE A 48 23.13 -12.25 -32.21
N ASN A 49 24.13 -12.96 -31.67
CA ASN A 49 24.96 -13.89 -32.44
C ASN A 49 24.23 -15.24 -32.61
N LEU A 50 23.98 -15.60 -33.86
CA LEU A 50 23.32 -16.82 -34.32
C LEU A 50 24.27 -17.82 -35.02
N ALA A 51 25.58 -17.54 -35.11
CA ALA A 51 26.54 -18.41 -35.79
C ALA A 51 26.53 -19.83 -35.20
N HIS A 52 26.32 -19.94 -33.88
CA HIS A 52 26.24 -21.19 -33.15
C HIS A 52 24.97 -22.02 -33.42
N LEU A 53 23.99 -21.49 -34.16
CA LEU A 53 22.75 -22.18 -34.55
C LEU A 53 22.82 -22.79 -35.95
N ARG A 54 23.86 -22.48 -36.73
CA ARG A 54 24.02 -23.00 -38.09
C ARG A 54 24.11 -24.53 -38.09
N GLY A 55 23.32 -25.16 -38.96
CA GLY A 55 23.28 -26.61 -39.10
C GLY A 55 22.57 -27.35 -37.97
N LYS A 56 21.99 -26.65 -36.99
CA LYS A 56 21.17 -27.26 -35.94
C LYS A 56 19.73 -27.44 -36.42
N GLY A 57 19.13 -28.59 -36.11
CA GLY A 57 17.70 -28.83 -36.30
C GLY A 57 16.85 -28.09 -35.27
N GLY A 58 15.56 -27.88 -35.58
CA GLY A 58 14.59 -27.30 -34.64
C GLY A 58 14.77 -25.80 -34.34
N VAL A 59 15.64 -25.11 -35.08
CA VAL A 59 15.91 -23.66 -34.89
C VAL A 59 14.65 -22.81 -35.13
N VAL A 60 13.79 -23.23 -36.05
CA VAL A 60 12.51 -22.57 -36.33
C VAL A 60 11.53 -22.74 -35.17
N ASP A 61 11.39 -23.96 -34.65
CA ASP A 61 10.49 -24.24 -33.51
C ASP A 61 10.97 -23.52 -32.24
N ALA A 62 12.28 -23.50 -32.00
CA ALA A 62 12.87 -22.77 -30.88
C ALA A 62 12.65 -21.26 -30.98
N PHE A 63 12.71 -20.71 -32.20
CA PHE A 63 12.41 -19.31 -32.45
C PHE A 63 10.93 -19.00 -32.14
N ASP A 64 10.00 -19.81 -32.63
CA ASP A 64 8.56 -19.66 -32.35
C ASP A 64 8.28 -19.66 -30.84
N VAL A 65 8.78 -20.67 -30.12
CA VAL A 65 8.62 -20.76 -28.65
C VAL A 65 9.19 -19.52 -27.96
N LYS A 66 10.36 -19.04 -28.40
CA LYS A 66 10.96 -17.83 -27.84
C LYS A 66 10.09 -16.59 -28.05
N MET A 67 9.51 -16.42 -29.24
CA MET A 67 8.62 -15.29 -29.55
C MET A 67 7.33 -15.36 -28.73
N ARG A 68 6.74 -16.55 -28.57
CA ARG A 68 5.56 -16.76 -27.70
C ARG A 68 5.87 -16.42 -26.24
N MET A 69 6.98 -16.93 -25.70
CA MET A 69 7.41 -16.63 -24.33
C MET A 69 7.61 -15.14 -24.11
N THR A 70 8.22 -14.45 -25.07
CA THR A 70 8.45 -13.00 -24.96
C THR A 70 7.15 -12.21 -25.03
N ALA A 71 6.23 -12.54 -25.95
CA ALA A 71 4.92 -11.89 -25.99
C ALA A 71 4.10 -12.14 -24.71
N TYR A 72 4.23 -13.32 -24.11
CA TYR A 72 3.56 -13.65 -22.86
C TYR A 72 4.15 -12.90 -21.66
N TRP A 73 5.48 -12.78 -21.60
CA TRP A 73 6.20 -12.22 -20.45
C TRP A 73 5.78 -10.80 -20.08
N ASP A 74 5.59 -9.92 -21.07
CA ASP A 74 5.12 -8.55 -20.83
C ASP A 74 3.76 -8.50 -20.14
N ILE A 75 2.89 -9.46 -20.47
CA ILE A 75 1.56 -9.56 -19.87
C ILE A 75 1.67 -10.08 -18.44
N VAL A 76 2.53 -11.05 -18.19
CA VAL A 76 2.80 -11.57 -16.84
C VAL A 76 3.29 -10.45 -15.92
N LEU A 77 4.26 -9.65 -16.39
CA LEU A 77 4.81 -8.54 -15.62
C LEU A 77 3.73 -7.51 -15.25
N ARG A 78 2.87 -7.12 -16.21
CA ARG A 78 1.76 -6.20 -15.95
C ARG A 78 0.78 -6.75 -14.93
N ARG A 79 0.32 -8.00 -15.13
CA ARG A 79 -0.58 -8.67 -14.18
C ARG A 79 0.05 -8.72 -12.79
N MET A 80 1.35 -9.00 -12.70
CA MET A 80 2.05 -9.09 -11.42
C MET A 80 2.03 -7.76 -10.68
N VAL A 81 2.36 -6.67 -11.36
CA VAL A 81 2.34 -5.32 -10.79
C VAL A 81 0.93 -4.94 -10.33
N ASP A 82 -0.08 -5.12 -11.19
CA ASP A 82 -1.46 -4.74 -10.87
C ASP A 82 -2.01 -5.53 -9.68
N ASN A 83 -1.83 -6.85 -9.66
CA ASN A 83 -2.30 -7.69 -8.57
C ASN A 83 -1.57 -7.40 -7.26
N MET A 84 -0.26 -7.12 -7.29
CA MET A 84 0.47 -6.73 -6.08
C MET A 84 -0.05 -5.41 -5.53
N ALA A 85 -0.24 -4.40 -6.39
CA ALA A 85 -0.78 -3.11 -5.99
C ALA A 85 -2.19 -3.25 -5.38
N LEU A 86 -3.06 -4.02 -6.03
CA LEU A 86 -4.42 -4.29 -5.55
C LEU A 86 -4.42 -5.05 -4.22
N HIS A 87 -3.61 -6.11 -4.11
CA HIS A 87 -3.52 -6.92 -2.89
C HIS A 87 -3.04 -6.08 -1.72
N LEU A 88 -1.94 -5.34 -1.87
CA LEU A 88 -1.40 -4.48 -0.83
C LEU A 88 -2.40 -3.40 -0.42
N THR A 89 -3.01 -2.73 -1.39
CA THR A 89 -4.00 -1.68 -1.11
C THR A 89 -5.19 -2.24 -0.35
N PHE A 90 -5.73 -3.38 -0.79
CA PHE A 90 -6.86 -4.03 -0.12
C PHE A 90 -6.49 -4.50 1.29
N SER A 91 -5.33 -5.13 1.47
CA SER A 91 -4.84 -5.58 2.77
C SER A 91 -4.66 -4.42 3.74
N ILE A 92 -4.00 -3.33 3.33
CA ILE A 92 -3.81 -2.14 4.17
C ILE A 92 -5.16 -1.51 4.53
N GLN A 93 -6.06 -1.39 3.56
CA GLN A 93 -7.38 -0.84 3.83
C GLN A 93 -8.20 -1.70 4.80
N ASN A 94 -8.14 -3.03 4.71
CA ASN A 94 -8.81 -3.90 5.67
C ASN A 94 -8.16 -3.81 7.05
N LEU A 95 -6.83 -3.82 7.13
CA LEU A 95 -6.10 -3.64 8.38
C LEU A 95 -6.54 -2.36 9.08
N VAL A 96 -6.51 -1.22 8.38
CA VAL A 96 -6.84 0.08 8.98
C VAL A 96 -8.35 0.22 9.29
N LYS A 97 -9.22 -0.22 8.39
CA LYS A 97 -10.67 0.03 8.51
C LYS A 97 -11.40 -0.99 9.38
N LYS A 98 -10.90 -2.22 9.48
CA LYS A 98 -11.61 -3.33 10.15
C LYS A 98 -10.87 -3.85 11.37
N GLU A 99 -9.55 -4.02 11.26
CA GLU A 99 -8.76 -4.67 12.32
C GLU A 99 -8.28 -3.66 13.35
N MET A 100 -7.74 -2.52 12.91
CA MET A 100 -7.13 -1.51 13.78
C MET A 100 -8.09 -0.96 14.84
N GLN A 101 -9.36 -0.77 14.52
CA GLN A 101 -10.36 -0.35 15.53
C GLN A 101 -10.50 -1.39 16.64
N THR A 102 -10.55 -2.67 16.28
CA THR A 102 -10.66 -3.77 17.24
C THR A 102 -9.41 -3.83 18.12
N ASP A 103 -8.23 -3.68 17.51
CA ASP A 103 -6.96 -3.68 18.25
C ASP A 103 -6.84 -2.49 19.21
N ILE A 104 -7.24 -1.28 18.79
CA ILE A 104 -7.27 -0.09 19.65
C ILE A 104 -8.21 -0.32 20.84
N VAL A 105 -9.41 -0.86 20.61
CA VAL A 105 -10.36 -1.13 21.70
C VAL A 105 -9.82 -2.19 22.66
N ASN A 106 -9.20 -3.24 22.14
CA ASN A 106 -8.60 -4.28 22.97
C ASN A 106 -7.48 -3.73 23.86
N GLU A 107 -6.63 -2.85 23.32
CA GLU A 107 -5.56 -2.19 24.08
C GLU A 107 -6.11 -1.22 25.14
N LEU A 108 -7.15 -0.45 24.79
CA LEU A 108 -7.80 0.49 25.71
C LEU A 108 -8.49 -0.21 26.88
N VAL A 109 -9.19 -1.31 26.64
CA VAL A 109 -9.87 -2.05 27.71
C VAL A 109 -8.82 -2.84 28.52
N GLY A 110 -7.85 -3.44 27.84
CA GLY A 110 -6.85 -4.32 28.46
C GLY A 110 -7.47 -5.56 29.14
N PRO A 111 -6.66 -6.55 29.52
CA PRO A 111 -7.17 -7.80 30.12
C PRO A 111 -7.82 -7.61 31.51
N GLN A 112 -7.55 -6.49 32.19
CA GLN A 112 -8.07 -6.21 33.52
C GLN A 112 -9.08 -5.06 33.58
N GLY A 113 -9.46 -4.44 32.44
CA GLY A 113 -10.42 -3.33 32.39
C GLY A 113 -9.87 -1.97 32.84
N ASN A 114 -8.76 -1.95 33.59
CA ASN A 114 -8.21 -0.73 34.21
C ASN A 114 -7.18 0.01 33.31
N SER A 115 -6.97 -0.44 32.07
CA SER A 115 -5.97 0.16 31.16
C SER A 115 -6.33 1.59 30.78
N LEU A 116 -7.61 1.81 30.42
CA LEU A 116 -8.15 3.12 30.10
C LEU A 116 -7.99 4.13 31.24
N GLU A 117 -8.30 3.72 32.47
CA GLU A 117 -8.21 4.59 33.65
C GLU A 117 -6.78 5.08 33.90
N ARG A 118 -5.79 4.19 33.69
CA ARG A 118 -4.37 4.56 33.76
C ARG A 118 -3.95 5.50 32.63
N MET A 119 -4.46 5.31 31.41
CA MET A 119 -4.17 6.22 30.29
C MET A 119 -4.78 7.61 30.47
N LEU A 120 -5.89 7.69 31.20
CA LEU A 120 -6.56 8.94 31.56
C LEU A 120 -6.04 9.56 32.86
N GLU A 121 -5.03 8.96 33.49
CA GLU A 121 -4.39 9.52 34.67
C GLU A 121 -3.70 10.84 34.31
N GLU A 122 -4.12 11.90 34.98
CA GLU A 122 -3.66 13.24 34.66
C GLU A 122 -2.23 13.44 35.13
N SER A 123 -1.42 14.14 34.33
CA SER A 123 -0.05 14.45 34.75
C SER A 123 -0.01 15.22 36.08
N PRO A 124 0.97 14.95 36.97
CA PRO A 124 1.03 15.59 38.29
C PRO A 124 1.01 17.12 38.25
N SER A 125 1.67 17.71 37.25
CA SER A 125 1.71 19.16 37.03
C SER A 125 0.33 19.74 36.70
N VAL A 126 -0.45 19.05 35.86
CA VAL A 126 -1.82 19.47 35.51
C VAL A 126 -2.75 19.28 36.71
N ALA A 127 -2.62 18.18 37.45
CA ALA A 127 -3.38 17.92 38.67
C ALA A 127 -3.13 18.98 39.75
N GLU A 128 -1.88 19.38 39.96
CA GLU A 128 -1.53 20.43 40.92
C GLU A 128 -2.10 21.79 40.49
N LYS A 129 -1.97 22.15 39.21
CA LYS A 129 -2.54 23.38 38.66
C LYS A 129 -4.06 23.41 38.81
N ARG A 130 -4.76 22.31 38.51
CA ARG A 130 -6.22 22.22 38.70
C ARG A 130 -6.61 22.44 40.15
N LYS A 131 -5.93 21.76 41.09
CA LYS A 131 -6.18 21.93 42.53
C LYS A 131 -5.96 23.37 43.00
N LYS A 132 -4.92 24.06 42.51
CA LYS A 132 -4.67 25.48 42.82
C LYS A 132 -5.76 26.39 42.26
N LEU A 133 -6.19 26.14 41.03
CA LEU A 133 -7.24 26.91 40.36
C LEU A 133 -8.58 26.73 41.07
N GLU A 134 -8.92 25.49 41.45
CA GLU A 134 -10.15 25.15 42.18
C GLU A 134 -10.21 25.87 43.54
N LYS A 135 -9.10 25.89 44.29
CA LYS A 135 -8.99 26.67 45.54
C LYS A 135 -9.20 28.16 45.30
N SER A 136 -8.59 28.71 44.25
CA SER A 136 -8.70 30.13 43.91
C SER A 136 -10.14 30.51 43.52
N ILE A 137 -10.81 29.66 42.74
CA ILE A 137 -12.22 29.84 42.36
C ILE A 137 -13.12 29.81 43.60
N LYS A 138 -12.87 28.89 44.54
CA LYS A 138 -13.63 28.82 45.79
C LYS A 138 -13.52 30.12 46.60
N LEU A 139 -12.29 30.63 46.78
CA LEU A 139 -12.03 31.89 47.48
C LEU A 139 -12.70 33.10 46.80
N LEU A 140 -12.66 33.15 45.46
CA LEU A 140 -13.30 34.22 44.70
C LEU A 140 -14.84 34.18 44.86
N LYS A 141 -15.45 33.00 44.92
CA LYS A 141 -16.90 32.85 45.19
C LYS A 141 -17.26 33.34 46.60
N GLU A 142 -16.46 32.99 47.61
CA GLU A 142 -16.66 33.46 48.98
C GLU A 142 -16.52 35.00 49.07
N SER A 143 -15.47 35.54 48.45
CA SER A 143 -15.23 36.99 48.40
C SER A 143 -16.37 37.74 47.71
N LYS A 144 -16.90 37.20 46.60
CA LYS A 144 -18.08 37.74 45.92
C LYS A 144 -19.28 37.84 46.85
N ASN A 145 -19.56 36.80 47.64
CA ASN A 145 -20.69 36.79 48.57
C ASN A 145 -20.52 37.83 49.69
N VAL A 146 -19.31 38.00 50.20
CA VAL A 146 -19.02 39.04 51.21
C VAL A 146 -19.25 40.43 50.63
N VAL A 147 -18.78 40.70 49.41
CA VAL A 147 -19.00 41.99 48.74
C VAL A 147 -20.49 42.23 48.48
N ALA A 148 -21.25 41.23 48.06
CA ALA A 148 -22.70 41.33 47.89
C ALA A 148 -23.39 41.72 49.21
N ASN A 149 -23.07 41.03 50.31
CA ASN A 149 -23.63 41.36 51.63
C ASN A 149 -23.29 42.78 52.09
N ILE A 150 -22.08 43.27 51.79
CA ILE A 150 -21.69 44.66 52.10
C ILE A 150 -22.53 45.63 51.26
N MET A 151 -22.71 45.35 49.97
CA MET A 151 -23.49 46.18 49.07
C MET A 151 -24.96 46.28 49.50
N ASP A 152 -25.57 45.15 49.88
CA ASP A 152 -26.95 45.11 50.38
C ASP A 152 -27.10 46.00 51.63
N ARG A 153 -26.19 45.88 52.61
CA ARG A 153 -26.20 46.71 53.82
C ARG A 153 -25.97 48.20 53.52
N VAL A 154 -25.19 48.53 52.49
CA VAL A 154 -24.99 49.94 52.10
C VAL A 154 -26.28 50.49 51.51
N VAL A 155 -26.95 49.75 50.63
CA VAL A 155 -28.24 50.15 50.04
C VAL A 155 -29.31 50.33 51.12
N ASP A 156 -29.41 49.39 52.08
CA ASP A 156 -30.37 49.46 53.19
C ASP A 156 -30.14 50.66 54.15
N ASN A 157 -28.95 51.26 54.16
CA ASN A 157 -28.62 52.43 55.00
C ASN A 157 -28.90 53.78 54.31
N PHE A 158 -29.34 53.77 53.05
CA PHE A 158 -29.66 54.98 52.27
C PHE A 158 -31.16 55.12 51.92
N ASP A 159 -32.00 54.20 52.40
CA ASP A 159 -33.47 54.31 52.47
C ASP A 159 -33.93 54.70 53.89
#